data_AF-A0A2A2S9B3-F1
#
_entry.id   AF-A0A2A2S9B3-F1
#
_cell.length_a   1.000
_cell.length_b   1.000
_cell.length_c   1.000
_cell.angle_alpha   90.00
_cell.angle_beta   90.00
_cell.angle_gamma   90.00
#
_symmetry.space_group_name_H-M   'P 1'
#
loop_
_entity.id
_entity.type
_entity.pdbx_description
1 polymer ?
#
loop_
_entity_poly.entity_id
_entity_poly.type
_entity_poly.pdbx_seq_one_letter_code
_entity_poly.pdbx_strand_id
1 'polypeptide(L)' 'MEIDKQATKTDQEKEWENPQAPENTSDSRDKEQIERQYEEAKRRHDNLTENQEETKQDNTHNN' A
#
# COMPACT_ATOMS: atom_id res chain seq x y z
N MET A 1 -38.92 -9.04 40.52
CA MET A 1 -39.11 -8.98 39.05
C MET A 1 -38.50 -10.25 38.50
N GLU A 2 -39.35 -11.19 38.11
CA GLU A 2 -38.92 -12.38 37.37
C GLU A 2 -38.63 -11.93 35.95
N ILE A 3 -37.42 -12.23 35.48
CA ILE A 3 -36.95 -11.85 34.15
C ILE A 3 -37.44 -12.94 33.22
N ASP A 4 -38.42 -12.60 32.38
CA ASP A 4 -39.04 -13.52 31.43
C ASP A 4 -37.98 -14.23 30.58
N LYS A 5 -37.93 -15.56 30.72
CA LYS A 5 -37.10 -16.46 29.92
C LYS A 5 -37.68 -16.59 28.51
N GLN A 6 -37.56 -15.56 27.68
CA GLN A 6 -37.68 -15.70 26.24
C GLN A 6 -36.55 -14.93 25.55
N ALA A 7 -35.31 -15.31 25.84
CA ALA A 7 -34.23 -15.11 24.89
C ALA A 7 -34.50 -16.07 23.71
N THR A 8 -35.19 -15.56 22.70
CA THR A 8 -35.30 -16.22 21.39
C THR A 8 -33.88 -16.55 20.93
N LYS A 9 -33.57 -17.85 20.91
CA LYS A 9 -32.34 -18.38 20.32
C LYS A 9 -32.34 -18.03 18.83
N THR A 10 -31.76 -16.90 18.49
CA THR A 10 -31.38 -16.60 17.11
C THR A 10 -29.95 -16.06 17.06
N ASP A 11 -29.11 -16.51 17.98
CA ASP A 11 -27.66 -16.48 17.83
C ASP A 11 -27.25 -17.72 17.04
N GLN A 12 -27.59 -17.75 15.75
CA GLN A 12 -26.86 -18.64 14.84
C GLN A 12 -25.51 -17.95 14.61
N GLU A 13 -24.53 -18.27 15.44
CA GLU A 13 -23.13 -17.94 15.19
C GLU A 13 -22.83 -18.33 13.75
N LYS A 14 -22.42 -17.35 12.95
CA LYS A 14 -22.05 -17.57 11.56
C LYS A 14 -20.79 -18.45 11.55
N GLU A 15 -20.92 -19.70 11.11
CA GLU A 15 -19.76 -20.54 10.82
C GLU A 15 -19.01 -19.89 9.65
N TRP A 16 -17.78 -19.44 9.91
CA TRP A 16 -16.89 -18.91 8.89
C TRP A 16 -16.07 -20.07 8.33
N GLU A 17 -16.15 -20.26 7.01
CA GLU A 17 -15.30 -21.22 6.31
C GLU A 17 -13.82 -20.87 6.49
N ASN A 18 -13.00 -21.87 6.80
CA ASN A 18 -11.55 -21.69 6.84
C ASN A 18 -11.01 -21.68 5.40
N PRO A 19 -10.41 -20.59 4.91
CA PRO A 19 -9.85 -20.55 3.56
C PRO A 19 -8.82 -21.68 3.37
N GLN A 20 -8.90 -22.39 2.23
CA GLN A 20 -8.06 -23.56 1.97
C GLN A 20 -6.57 -23.24 1.79
N ALA A 21 -6.24 -22.01 1.38
CA ALA A 21 -4.87 -21.59 1.11
C ALA A 21 -4.63 -20.18 1.67
N PRO A 22 -4.58 -20.05 3.01
CA PRO A 22 -4.37 -18.76 3.66
C PRO A 22 -3.01 -18.15 3.32
N GLU A 23 -2.02 -18.95 2.89
CA GLU A 23 -0.72 -18.47 2.43
C GLU A 23 -0.75 -17.75 1.08
N ASN A 24 -1.78 -17.95 0.26
CA ASN A 24 -1.93 -17.30 -1.04
C ASN A 24 -2.58 -15.92 -0.90
N THR A 25 -2.06 -15.11 0.01
CA THR A 25 -2.48 -13.70 0.13
C THR A 25 -1.99 -12.93 -1.08
N SER A 26 -2.84 -12.73 -2.07
CA SER A 26 -2.57 -11.82 -3.19
C SER A 26 -3.31 -10.52 -2.95
N ASP A 27 -2.66 -9.56 -2.29
CA ASP A 27 -3.19 -8.22 -2.17
C ASP A 27 -2.99 -7.48 -3.51
N SER A 28 -4.10 -7.11 -4.17
CA SER A 28 -4.04 -6.36 -5.42
C SER A 28 -3.33 -5.00 -5.28
N ARG A 29 -3.23 -4.48 -4.05
CA ARG A 29 -2.53 -3.24 -3.72
C ARG A 29 -1.01 -3.37 -3.78
N ASP A 30 -0.45 -4.59 -3.74
CA ASP A 30 1.01 -4.77 -3.77
C ASP A 30 1.62 -4.20 -5.05
N LYS A 31 0.93 -4.37 -6.19
CA LYS A 31 1.35 -3.78 -7.48
C LYS A 31 1.31 -2.25 -7.44
N GLU A 32 0.23 -1.70 -6.90
CA GLU A 32 0.04 -0.24 -6.78
C GLU A 32 1.12 0.38 -5.87
N GLN A 33 1.53 -0.32 -4.80
CA GLN A 33 2.61 0.16 -3.93
C GLN A 33 3.95 0.26 -4.67
N ILE A 34 4.29 -0.74 -5.49
CA ILE A 34 5.52 -0.72 -6.30
C ILE A 34 5.48 0.42 -7.33
N GLU A 35 4.35 0.60 -8.02
CA GLU A 35 4.17 1.69 -8.98
C GLU A 35 4.36 3.06 -8.31
N ARG A 36 3.74 3.29 -7.13
CA ARG A 36 3.92 4.53 -6.38
C ARG A 36 5.38 4.78 -5.98
N GLN A 37 6.08 3.74 -5.51
CA GLN A 37 7.49 3.86 -5.14
C GLN A 37 8.34 4.26 -6.35
N TYR A 38 8.08 3.68 -7.51
CA TYR A 38 8.75 4.03 -8.75
C TYR A 38 8.49 5.48 -9.16
N GLU A 39 7.23 5.93 -9.15
CA GLU A 39 6.87 7.31 -9.49
C GLU A 39 7.50 8.33 -8.54
N GLU A 40 7.52 8.05 -7.24
CA GLU A 40 8.13 8.91 -6.24
C GLU A 40 9.66 8.94 -6.37
N ALA A 41 10.29 7.80 -6.65
CA ALA A 41 11.72 7.73 -6.94
C ALA A 41 12.07 8.54 -8.20
N LYS A 42 11.25 8.44 -9.25
CA LYS A 42 11.41 9.23 -10.47
C LYS A 42 11.29 10.73 -10.19
N ARG A 43 10.25 11.17 -9.46
CA ARG A 43 10.08 12.58 -9.09
C ARG A 43 11.27 13.11 -8.29
N ARG A 44 11.78 12.33 -7.33
CA ARG A 44 12.96 12.71 -6.54
C ARG A 44 14.21 12.79 -7.40
N HIS A 45 14.41 11.81 -8.27
CA HIS A 45 15.53 11.80 -9.22
C HIS A 45 15.48 13.06 -10.08
N ASP A 46 14.36 13.31 -10.75
CA ASP A 46 14.19 14.43 -11.68
C ASP A 46 14.44 15.78 -10.97
N ASN A 47 13.87 16.00 -9.78
CA ASN A 47 14.11 17.21 -8.97
C ASN A 47 15.58 17.37 -8.55
N LEU A 48 16.31 16.26 -8.33
CA LEU A 48 17.72 16.29 -7.94
C LEU A 48 18.65 16.45 -9.14
N THR A 49 18.28 15.90 -10.30
CA THR A 49 19.11 15.95 -11.51
C THR A 49 18.93 17.24 -12.30
N GLU A 50 17.76 17.87 -12.28
CA GLU A 50 17.50 19.13 -12.99
C GLU A 50 18.51 20.24 -12.59
N ASN A 51 18.84 20.36 -11.30
CA ASN A 51 19.85 21.31 -10.81
C ASN A 51 21.31 20.86 -11.04
N GLN A 52 21.55 19.57 -11.30
CA GLN A 52 22.89 19.04 -11.54
C GLN A 52 23.34 19.17 -13.00
N GLU A 53 22.42 19.23 -13.95
CA GLU A 53 22.77 19.41 -15.37
C GLU A 53 23.26 20.84 -15.66
N GLU A 54 22.66 21.85 -15.03
CA GLU A 54 23.08 23.26 -15.16
C GLU A 54 24.49 23.49 -14.57
N THR A 55 24.77 22.94 -13.38
CA THR A 55 26.07 23.12 -12.70
C THR A 55 27.26 22.42 -13.40
N LYS A 56 27.01 21.39 -14.21
CA LYS A 56 28.07 20.69 -14.97
C LYS A 56 28.44 21.43 -16.27
N GLN A 57 27.49 22.14 -16.88
CA GLN A 57 27.75 22.95 -18.08
C GLN A 57 28.62 24.17 -17.74
N ASP A 58 28.35 24.84 -16.62
CA ASP A 58 29.07 26.05 -16.22
C ASP A 58 30.54 25.80 -15.80
N ASN A 59 30.85 24.62 -15.25
CA ASN A 59 32.21 24.30 -14.81
C ASN A 59 33.16 23.82 -15.93
N THR A 60 32.64 23.57 -17.13
CA THR A 60 33.44 23.11 -18.29
C THR A 60 33.98 24.27 -19.13
N HIS A 61 33.50 25.51 -18.92
CA HIS A 61 33.91 26.68 -19.71
C HIS A 61 35.05 27.51 -19.07
N ASN A 62 35.57 27.10 -17.92
CA ASN A 62 36.65 27.80 -17.20
C ASN A 62 37.87 26.89 -17.00
N ASN A 63 38.53 26.44 -18.07
CA ASN A 63 39.93 25.97 -18.00
C ASN A 63 40.65 26.16 -19.35
#